data_AF-A0A2K1QE79-F1
#
_entry.id   AF-A0A2K1QE79-F1
#
_cell.length_a   1.000
_cell.length_b   1.000
_cell.length_c   1.000
_cell.angle_alpha   90.00
_cell.angle_beta   90.00
_cell.angle_gamma   90.00
#
_symmetry.space_group_name_H-M   'P 1'
#
loop_
_entity.id
_entity.type
_entity.pdbx_description
1 polymer ?
#
loop_
_entity_poly.entity_id
_entity_poly.type
_entity_poly.pdbx_seq_one_letter_code
_entity_poly.pdbx_strand_id
1 'polypeptide(L)'
;MPSVQLHIKDHPEYAFTGNYFTEQPEGENASPRSHFEILKATQPAEAFEELTQGDSVTFVSASGEAEEMLLINETPSHIIFVSRD
;
A
#
# COMPACT_ATOMS: atom_id res chain seq x y z
N MET A 1 1.96 -13.89 -7.34
CA MET A 1 1.25 -13.03 -6.36
C MET A 1 0.06 -12.41 -7.06
N PRO A 2 -1.10 -12.30 -6.41
CA PRO A 2 -2.25 -11.60 -6.99
C PRO A 2 -1.96 -10.10 -7.04
N SER A 3 -2.17 -9.48 -8.20
CA SER A 3 -2.17 -8.02 -8.32
C SER A 3 -3.56 -7.49 -8.02
N VAL A 4 -3.65 -6.41 -7.25
CA VAL A 4 -4.90 -5.71 -6.93
C VAL A 4 -4.83 -4.27 -7.41
N GLN A 5 -5.99 -3.66 -7.67
CA GLN A 5 -6.11 -2.25 -7.94
C GLN A 5 -6.75 -1.54 -6.75
N LEU A 6 -6.06 -0.54 -6.21
CA LEU A 6 -6.53 0.31 -5.10
C LEU A 6 -6.45 1.78 -5.51
N HIS A 7 -7.30 2.63 -4.96
CA HIS A 7 -7.19 4.08 -5.12
C HIS A 7 -7.01 4.77 -3.76
N ILE A 8 -6.46 5.99 -3.76
CA ILE A 8 -6.36 6.78 -2.53
C ILE A 8 -7.74 7.35 -2.20
N LYS A 9 -8.20 7.20 -0.96
CA LYS A 9 -9.55 7.62 -0.53
C LYS A 9 -9.84 9.09 -0.86
N ASP A 10 -8.88 9.97 -0.60
CA ASP A 10 -9.02 11.41 -0.81
C ASP A 10 -8.66 11.84 -2.24
N HIS A 11 -8.06 10.94 -3.02
CA HIS A 11 -7.63 11.16 -4.40
C HIS A 11 -7.95 9.96 -5.29
N PRO A 12 -9.24 9.73 -5.63
CA PRO A 12 -9.66 8.57 -6.42
C PRO A 12 -9.12 8.58 -7.86
N GLU A 13 -8.65 9.72 -8.36
CA GLU A 13 -7.91 9.85 -9.62
C GLU A 13 -6.59 9.08 -9.62
N TYR A 14 -6.01 8.85 -8.43
CA TYR A 14 -4.80 8.06 -8.26
C TYR A 14 -5.17 6.62 -7.92
N ALA A 15 -5.20 5.79 -8.97
CA ALA A 15 -5.40 4.35 -8.87
C ALA A 15 -4.10 3.61 -9.18
N PHE A 16 -3.77 2.63 -8.33
CA PHE A 16 -2.53 1.89 -8.34
C PHE A 16 -2.79 0.41 -8.49
N THR A 17 -2.09 -0.22 -9.43
CA THR A 17 -1.99 -1.68 -9.50
C THR A 17 -0.70 -2.11 -8.81
N GLY A 18 -0.82 -2.98 -7.82
CA GLY A 18 0.31 -3.47 -7.04
C GLY A 18 0.13 -4.89 -6.56
N ASN A 19 1.19 -5.47 -6.01
CA ASN A 19 1.10 -6.76 -5.34
C ASN A 19 0.53 -6.54 -3.95
N TYR A 20 -0.52 -7.28 -3.61
CA TYR A 20 -1.09 -7.27 -2.27
C TYR A 20 -1.02 -8.66 -1.67
N PHE A 21 -0.46 -8.76 -0.47
CA PHE A 21 -0.35 -10.00 0.26
C PHE A 21 -0.37 -9.75 1.76
N THR A 22 -0.90 -10.71 2.51
CA THR A 22 -0.89 -10.66 3.97
C THR A 22 0.25 -11.56 4.47
N GLU A 23 1.14 -10.98 5.26
CA GLU A 23 2.20 -11.69 5.96
C GLU A 23 1.75 -11.96 7.40
N GLN A 24 1.93 -13.20 7.86
CA GLN A 24 1.75 -13.56 9.27
C GLN A 24 3.13 -13.49 9.93
N PRO A 25 3.38 -12.52 10.83
CA PRO A 25 4.68 -12.43 11.48
C PRO A 25 4.92 -13.66 12.38
N GLU A 26 6.17 -14.12 12.45
CA GLU A 26 6.56 -15.21 13.36
C GLU A 26 6.44 -14.73 14.83
N GLY A 27 5.37 -15.14 15.50
CA GLY A 27 5.13 -14.84 16.91
C GLY A 27 3.73 -15.27 17.34
N GLU A 28 3.62 -15.85 18.54
CA GLU A 28 2.39 -16.49 19.05
C GLU A 28 1.19 -15.52 19.22
N ASN A 29 1.40 -14.20 19.05
CA ASN A 29 0.36 -13.17 19.17
C ASN A 29 0.50 -12.01 18.15
N ALA A 30 1.24 -12.20 17.05
CA ALA A 30 1.39 -11.13 16.06
C ALA A 30 0.16 -11.06 15.14
N SER A 31 -0.43 -9.88 15.01
CA SER A 31 -1.50 -9.64 14.04
C SER A 31 -0.96 -9.81 12.60
N PRO A 32 -1.74 -10.42 11.69
CA PRO A 32 -1.41 -10.43 10.28
C PRO A 32 -1.27 -8.99 9.76
N ARG A 33 -0.28 -8.75 8.90
CA ARG A 33 -0.06 -7.45 8.28
C ARG A 33 -0.23 -7.56 6.77
N SER A 34 -1.02 -6.69 6.20
CA SER A 34 -1.18 -6.60 4.75
C SER A 34 -0.11 -5.70 4.16
N HIS A 35 0.48 -6.12 3.06
CA HIS A 35 1.51 -5.41 2.33
C HIS A 35 0.95 -5.02 0.96
N PHE A 36 1.21 -3.79 0.54
CA PHE A 36 0.88 -3.31 -0.80
C PHE A 36 2.13 -2.73 -1.47
N GLU A 37 2.60 -3.40 -2.51
CA GLU A 37 3.81 -3.05 -3.24
C GLU A 37 3.48 -2.49 -4.62
N ILE A 38 3.90 -1.26 -4.88
CA ILE A 38 3.66 -0.53 -6.12
C ILE A 38 4.98 -0.40 -6.88
N LEU A 39 4.99 -0.79 -8.15
CA LEU A 39 6.15 -0.61 -9.04
C LEU A 39 6.09 0.79 -9.68
N LYS A 40 7.06 1.65 -9.36
CA LYS A 40 7.13 3.03 -9.86
C LYS A 40 7.19 3.13 -11.38
N ALA A 41 7.79 2.13 -12.04
CA ALA A 41 7.96 2.13 -13.49
C ALA A 41 6.63 2.05 -14.27
N THR A 42 5.54 1.61 -13.63
CA THR A 42 4.25 1.37 -14.30
C THR A 42 3.10 2.15 -13.70
N GLN A 43 3.34 2.92 -12.64
CA GLN A 43 2.30 3.55 -11.82
C GLN A 43 2.65 5.02 -11.57
N PRO A 44 1.66 5.90 -11.31
CA PRO A 44 1.89 7.32 -11.10
C PRO A 44 2.51 7.59 -9.71
N ALA A 45 3.80 7.27 -9.58
CA ALA A 45 4.55 7.36 -8.32
C ALA A 45 4.66 8.80 -7.79
N GLU A 46 4.46 9.80 -8.63
CA GLU A 46 4.42 11.22 -8.26
C GLU A 46 3.38 11.52 -7.17
N ALA A 47 2.31 10.72 -7.08
CA ALA A 47 1.29 10.84 -6.04
C ALA A 47 1.84 10.60 -4.61
N PHE A 48 3.05 10.04 -4.51
CA PHE A 48 3.70 9.71 -3.24
C PHE A 48 4.98 10.53 -2.99
N GLU A 49 5.34 11.48 -3.87
CA GLU A 49 6.59 12.26 -3.74
C GLU A 49 6.64 13.12 -2.47
N GLU A 50 5.48 13.53 -1.95
CA GLU A 50 5.39 14.31 -0.71
C GLU A 50 5.35 13.43 0.56
N LEU A 51 5.23 12.10 0.41
CA LEU A 51 5.20 11.18 1.53
C LEU A 51 6.61 10.87 2.05
N THR A 52 6.69 10.71 3.35
CA THR A 52 7.88 10.25 4.05
C THR A 52 7.61 8.92 4.74
N GLN A 53 8.68 8.16 5.00
CA GLN A 53 8.54 6.88 5.71
C GLN A 53 7.87 7.08 7.07
N GLY A 54 6.79 6.34 7.32
CA GLY A 54 5.93 6.48 8.49
C GLY A 54 4.63 7.26 8.24
N ASP A 55 4.48 7.92 7.10
CA ASP A 55 3.21 8.54 6.71
C ASP A 55 2.17 7.47 6.35
N SER A 56 0.89 7.80 6.56
CA SER A 56 -0.23 6.88 6.34
C SER A 56 -1.05 7.32 5.13
N VAL A 57 -1.46 6.35 4.32
CA VAL A 57 -2.34 6.52 3.16
C VAL A 57 -3.52 5.58 3.33
N THR A 58 -4.74 6.08 3.12
CA THR A 58 -5.92 5.21 3.08
C THR A 58 -6.17 4.76 1.65
N PHE A 59 -5.99 3.47 1.42
CA PHE A 59 -6.31 2.82 0.15
C PHE A 59 -7.73 2.28 0.17
N VAL A 60 -8.40 2.33 -0.97
CA VAL A 60 -9.77 1.84 -1.14
C VAL A 60 -9.79 0.86 -2.30
N SER A 61 -10.35 -0.32 -2.05
CA SER A 61 -10.51 -1.38 -3.05
C SER A 61 -11.72 -1.14 -3.96
N ALA A 62 -11.82 -1.91 -5.04
CA ALA A 62 -13.00 -1.90 -5.91
C ALA A 62 -14.30 -2.34 -5.21
N SER A 63 -14.21 -3.11 -4.10
CA SER A 63 -15.37 -3.46 -3.26
C SER A 63 -15.81 -2.30 -2.34
N GLY A 64 -15.03 -1.22 -2.26
CA GLY A 64 -15.28 -0.08 -1.38
C GLY A 64 -14.70 -0.27 0.03
N GLU A 65 -13.92 -1.31 0.26
CA GLU A 65 -13.21 -1.52 1.53
C GLU A 65 -12.03 -0.55 1.61
N ALA A 66 -11.95 0.19 2.71
CA ALA A 66 -10.91 1.17 2.96
C ALA A 66 -9.94 0.63 4.02
N GLU A 67 -8.64 0.73 3.76
CA GLU A 67 -7.57 0.25 4.62
C GLU A 67 -6.51 1.36 4.77
N GLU A 68 -6.22 1.74 6.02
CA GLU A 68 -5.12 2.66 6.32
C GLU A 68 -3.80 1.89 6.33
N MET A 69 -2.87 2.30 5.48
CA MET A 69 -1.55 1.67 5.36
C MET A 69 -0.43 2.69 5.52
N LEU A 70 0.62 2.31 6.22
CA LEU A 70 1.83 3.09 6.47
C LEU A 70 2.85 2.88 5.35
N LEU A 71 3.46 3.96 4.85
CA LEU A 71 4.63 3.89 4.00
C LEU A 71 5.82 3.39 4.82
N ILE A 72 6.23 2.13 4.62
CA ILE A 72 7.33 1.53 5.39
C ILE A 72 8.65 1.56 4.63
N ASN A 73 8.62 1.64 3.31
CA ASN A 73 9.83 1.67 2.50
C ASN A 73 9.54 2.26 1.12
N GLU A 74 10.46 3.09 0.65
CA GLU A 74 10.45 3.64 -0.70
C GLU A 74 11.84 3.45 -1.30
N THR A 75 11.88 2.77 -2.43
CA THR A 75 13.11 2.53 -3.20
C THR A 75 12.99 3.21 -4.56
N PRO A 76 14.07 3.26 -5.37
CA PRO A 76 14.00 3.80 -6.72
C PRO A 76 12.99 3.08 -7.63
N SER A 77 12.64 1.82 -7.32
CA SER A 77 11.75 1.00 -8.15
C SER A 77 10.40 0.68 -7.51
N HIS A 78 10.33 0.58 -6.17
CA HIS A 78 9.14 0.14 -5.46
C HIS A 78 8.76 1.09 -4.33
N ILE A 79 7.46 1.18 -4.07
CA ILE A 79 6.87 1.82 -2.89
C ILE A 79 6.12 0.73 -2.13
N ILE A 80 6.37 0.61 -0.83
CA ILE A 80 5.85 -0.48 -0.01
C ILE A 80 5.06 0.10 1.16
N PHE A 81 3.78 -0.24 1.19
CA PHE A 81 2.87 0.09 2.28
C PHE A 81 2.54 -1.13 3.12
N VAL A 82 2.29 -0.93 4.41
CA VAL A 82 1.85 -1.99 5.34
C VAL A 82 0.66 -1.54 6.16
N SER A 83 -0.34 -2.40 6.35
CA SER A 83 -1.51 -2.12 7.18
C SER A 83 -1.10 -1.79 8.62
N ARG A 84 -1.83 -0.87 9.25
CA ARG A 84 -1.70 -0.67 10.71
C ARG A 84 -2.27 -1.88 11.48
N ASP A 85 -1.63 -2.19 12.60
CA ASP A 85 -2.10 -3.17 13.58
C ASP A 85 -3.36 -2.69 14.33
#